data_AF-A0A1F8LYS0-F1
#
_entry.id   AF-A0A1F8LYS0-F1
#
_cell.length_a   1.000
_cell.length_b   1.000
_cell.length_c   1.000
_cell.angle_alpha   90.00
_cell.angle_beta   90.00
_cell.angle_gamma   90.00
#
_symmetry.space_group_name_H-M   'P 1'
#
loop_
_entity.id
_entity.type
_entity.pdbx_description
1 polymer ?
#
loop_
_entity_poly.entity_id
_entity_poly.type
_entity_poly.pdbx_seq_one_letter_code
_entity_poly.pdbx_strand_id
1 'polypeptide(L)'
;MGPILTRCGYRCDLCLAYKPNIERNPENKQKLSDGWYKYFGFRIPAEKIICDGCMEDQPTLIDQSCPVRPCVIEKKLKNCTECDLYICEKLRERIVVYEDLKRGFGMDIPDDDYKCFIQPYENKHRLDIYRATGEITT
;
A
#
# COMPACT_ATOMS: atom_id res chain seq x y z
N MET A 1 16.41 5.78 -4.70
CA MET A 1 15.09 6.06 -5.31
C MET A 1 14.28 6.87 -4.31
N GLY A 2 13.58 7.91 -4.75
CA GLY A 2 12.72 8.70 -3.86
C GLY A 2 11.42 7.97 -3.50
N PRO A 3 10.61 8.52 -2.58
CA PRO A 3 9.29 8.01 -2.24
C PRO A 3 8.37 7.82 -3.46
N ILE A 4 7.68 6.67 -3.55
CA ILE A 4 6.68 6.39 -4.59
C ILE A 4 5.30 6.34 -3.94
N LEU A 5 4.64 7.49 -3.85
CA LEU A 5 3.26 7.60 -3.36
C LEU A 5 2.28 7.22 -4.47
N THR A 6 1.47 6.19 -4.22
CA THR A 6 0.47 5.70 -5.19
C THR A 6 -0.86 6.44 -5.11
N ARG A 7 -1.80 6.09 -5.99
CA ARG A 7 -3.15 6.68 -6.08
C ARG A 7 -3.93 6.62 -4.76
N CYS A 8 -3.80 5.53 -4.00
CA CYS A 8 -4.43 5.36 -2.69
C CYS A 8 -3.50 5.72 -1.52
N GLY A 9 -2.29 6.24 -1.76
CA GLY A 9 -1.34 6.59 -0.70
C GLY A 9 -0.49 5.43 -0.15
N TYR A 10 -0.59 4.23 -0.72
CA TYR A 10 0.40 3.16 -0.47
C TYR A 10 1.77 3.57 -1.04
N ARG A 11 2.83 2.99 -0.49
CA ARG A 11 4.23 3.25 -0.86
C ARG A 11 4.83 2.05 -1.59
N CYS A 12 4.91 2.12 -2.91
CA CYS A 12 5.48 1.03 -3.71
C CYS A 12 6.97 0.81 -3.43
N ASP A 13 7.72 1.87 -3.16
CA ASP A 13 9.15 1.78 -2.86
C ASP A 13 9.46 1.00 -1.58
N LEU A 14 8.52 0.96 -0.63
CA LEU A 14 8.62 0.17 0.61
C LEU A 14 8.02 -1.24 0.47
N CYS A 15 7.13 -1.44 -0.52
CA CYS A 15 6.38 -2.68 -0.66
C CYS A 15 7.27 -3.83 -1.15
N LEU A 16 7.27 -4.93 -0.40
CA LEU A 16 8.03 -6.13 -0.76
C LEU A 16 7.52 -6.81 -2.04
N ALA A 17 6.27 -6.56 -2.45
CA ALA A 17 5.70 -7.09 -3.70
C ALA A 17 6.13 -6.29 -4.94
N TYR A 18 6.70 -5.10 -4.76
CA TYR A 18 7.06 -4.25 -5.88
C TYR A 18 8.20 -4.89 -6.68
N LYS A 19 8.05 -4.99 -8.00
CA LYS A 19 8.95 -5.76 -8.87
C LYS A 19 10.44 -5.41 -8.68
N PRO A 20 10.86 -4.13 -8.62
CA PRO A 20 12.26 -3.80 -8.31
C PRO A 20 12.75 -4.32 -6.95
N ASN A 21 11.88 -4.38 -5.94
CA ASN A 21 12.22 -4.90 -4.61
C ASN A 21 12.35 -6.43 -4.61
N ILE A 22 11.55 -7.12 -5.43
CA ILE A 22 11.63 -8.58 -5.63
C ILE A 22 12.86 -8.95 -6.43
N GLU A 23 13.16 -8.23 -7.52
CA GLU A 23 14.32 -8.50 -8.37
C GLU A 23 15.63 -8.36 -7.58
N ARG A 24 15.67 -7.42 -6.63
CA ARG A 24 16.79 -7.27 -5.70
C ARG A 24 16.83 -8.35 -4.62
N ASN A 25 15.68 -8.77 -4.08
CA ASN A 25 15.57 -9.71 -2.97
C ASN A 25 14.39 -10.69 -3.21
N PRO A 26 14.61 -11.81 -3.93
CA PRO A 26 13.54 -12.74 -4.29
C PRO A 26 12.78 -13.36 -3.11
N GLU A 27 13.43 -13.50 -1.95
CA GLU A 27 12.86 -14.02 -0.70
C GLU A 27 11.71 -13.15 -0.15
N ASN A 28 11.62 -11.90 -0.60
CA ASN A 28 10.52 -10.99 -0.28
C ASN A 28 9.15 -11.59 -0.57
N LYS A 29 9.05 -12.44 -1.59
CA LYS A 29 7.79 -13.10 -1.95
C LYS A 29 7.26 -13.98 -0.81
N GLN A 30 8.07 -14.90 -0.30
CA GLN A 30 7.65 -15.78 0.78
C GLN A 30 7.41 -14.97 2.07
N LYS A 31 8.35 -14.07 2.40
CA LYS A 31 8.25 -13.20 3.58
C LYS A 31 6.96 -12.39 3.59
N LEU A 32 6.59 -11.79 2.46
CA LEU A 32 5.36 -11.00 2.36
C LEU A 32 4.10 -11.86 2.38
N SER A 33 4.12 -13.04 1.77
CA SER A 33 3.01 -13.99 1.81
C SER A 33 2.63 -14.34 3.26
N ASP A 34 3.64 -14.60 4.09
CA ASP A 34 3.47 -14.89 5.52
C ASP A 34 3.05 -13.64 6.31
N GLY A 35 3.65 -12.48 6.02
CA GLY A 35 3.30 -11.20 6.65
C GLY A 35 1.86 -10.75 6.36
N TRP A 36 1.39 -10.85 5.12
CA TRP A 36 0.00 -10.54 4.77
C TRP A 36 -1.00 -11.47 5.45
N TYR A 37 -0.68 -12.76 5.54
CA TYR A 37 -1.53 -13.71 6.24
C TYR A 37 -1.59 -13.38 7.74
N LYS A 38 -0.45 -13.07 8.36
CA LYS A 38 -0.37 -12.70 9.77
C LYS A 38 -1.15 -11.42 10.08
N TYR A 39 -0.95 -10.35 9.30
CA TYR A 39 -1.44 -9.01 9.64
C TYR A 39 -2.80 -8.62 9.04
N PHE A 40 -3.17 -9.23 7.91
CA PHE A 40 -4.41 -8.91 7.19
C PHE A 40 -5.29 -10.13 6.94
N GLY A 41 -4.87 -11.34 7.37
CA GLY A 41 -5.68 -12.55 7.33
C GLY A 41 -5.86 -13.18 5.94
N PHE A 42 -5.22 -12.64 4.89
CA PHE A 42 -5.31 -13.18 3.53
C PHE A 42 -3.97 -13.75 3.05
N ARG A 43 -4.04 -14.75 2.19
CA ARG A 43 -2.86 -15.42 1.64
C ARG A 43 -2.80 -15.24 0.12
N ILE A 44 -1.64 -14.79 -0.37
CA ILE A 44 -1.28 -14.85 -1.78
C ILE A 44 -0.08 -15.78 -1.90
N PRO A 45 -0.14 -16.85 -2.71
CA PRO A 45 1.00 -17.74 -2.91
C PRO A 45 2.23 -16.96 -3.37
N ALA A 46 3.40 -17.27 -2.83
CA ALA A 46 4.63 -16.51 -3.04
C ALA A 46 4.97 -16.37 -4.54
N GLU A 47 4.76 -17.42 -5.33
CA GLU A 47 4.97 -17.43 -6.78
C GLU A 47 4.10 -16.42 -7.55
N LYS A 48 2.95 -16.02 -6.98
CA LYS A 48 2.04 -15.01 -7.52
C LYS A 48 2.33 -13.60 -7.02
N ILE A 49 3.25 -13.43 -6.06
CA ILE A 49 3.62 -12.11 -5.55
C ILE A 49 4.59 -11.46 -6.52
N ILE A 50 4.06 -10.60 -7.37
CA ILE A 50 4.79 -9.64 -8.19
C ILE A 50 3.85 -8.49 -8.57
N CYS A 51 4.29 -7.25 -8.41
CA CYS A 51 3.50 -6.07 -8.71
C CYS A 51 4.38 -5.00 -9.35
N ASP A 52 4.00 -4.53 -10.52
CA ASP A 52 4.68 -3.41 -11.21
C ASP A 52 4.34 -2.06 -10.57
N GLY A 53 3.43 -2.03 -9.59
CA GLY A 53 2.94 -0.79 -8.99
C GLY A 53 1.93 -0.09 -9.88
N CYS A 54 0.92 0.55 -9.28
CA CYS A 54 -0.19 1.05 -10.10
C CYS A 54 0.20 2.21 -11.01
N MET A 55 1.27 2.95 -10.72
CA MET A 55 1.62 4.19 -11.42
C MET A 55 2.14 3.97 -12.84
N GLU A 56 2.49 2.73 -13.21
CA GLU A 56 2.85 2.36 -14.57
C GLU A 56 1.64 2.40 -15.51
N ASP A 57 1.90 2.49 -16.82
CA ASP A 57 0.86 2.55 -17.86
C ASP A 57 0.16 1.19 -18.08
N GLN A 58 0.93 0.10 -18.08
CA GLN A 58 0.42 -1.28 -18.29
C GLN A 58 0.97 -2.26 -17.25
N PRO A 59 0.63 -2.10 -15.96
CA PRO A 59 1.21 -2.89 -14.89
C PRO A 59 0.58 -4.27 -14.73
N THR A 60 1.42 -5.24 -14.38
CA THR A 60 1.01 -6.45 -13.65
C THR A 60 0.72 -6.08 -12.20
N LEU A 61 -0.52 -6.26 -11.74
CA LEU A 61 -0.94 -5.86 -10.39
C LEU A 61 -1.45 -7.04 -9.57
N ILE A 62 -1.27 -6.96 -8.25
CA ILE A 62 -1.84 -7.94 -7.32
C ILE A 62 -3.31 -7.61 -7.03
N ASP A 63 -3.63 -6.36 -6.71
CA ASP A 63 -5.01 -5.93 -6.45
C ASP A 63 -5.73 -5.59 -7.75
N GLN A 64 -6.28 -6.65 -8.38
CA GLN A 64 -7.03 -6.54 -9.63
C GLN A 64 -8.38 -5.84 -9.44
N SER A 65 -9.00 -5.96 -8.27
CA SER A 65 -10.32 -5.39 -7.94
C SER A 65 -10.26 -4.01 -7.27
N CYS A 66 -9.13 -3.32 -7.34
CA CYS A 66 -8.94 -2.01 -6.70
C CYS A 66 -9.98 -0.97 -7.19
N PRO A 67 -10.86 -0.44 -6.32
CA PRO A 67 -11.87 0.55 -6.72
C PRO A 67 -11.27 1.97 -6.89
N VAL A 68 -10.12 2.24 -6.26
CA VAL A 68 -9.45 3.54 -6.29
C VAL A 68 -8.79 3.81 -7.64
N ARG A 69 -8.11 2.80 -8.20
CA ARG A 69 -7.31 2.92 -9.42
C ARG A 69 -8.11 3.47 -10.62
N PRO A 70 -9.21 2.84 -11.06
CA PRO A 70 -9.99 3.37 -12.18
C PRO A 70 -10.60 4.74 -11.86
N CYS A 71 -11.03 4.96 -10.61
CA CYS A 71 -11.63 6.23 -10.20
C CYS A 71 -10.67 7.42 -10.32
N VAL A 72 -9.41 7.25 -9.92
CA VAL A 72 -8.39 8.30 -9.98
C VAL A 72 -7.96 8.55 -11.43
N ILE A 73 -7.86 7.50 -12.25
CA ILE A 73 -7.57 7.62 -13.69
C ILE A 73 -8.68 8.38 -14.42
N GLU A 74 -9.94 7.97 -14.22
CA GLU A 74 -11.11 8.59 -14.84
C GLU A 74 -11.22 10.08 -14.49
N LYS A 75 -10.97 10.42 -13.23
CA LYS A 75 -10.99 11.81 -12.74
C LYS A 75 -9.72 12.61 -13.08
N LYS A 76 -8.71 11.98 -13.69
CA LYS A 76 -7.41 12.59 -14.01
C LYS A 76 -6.72 13.22 -12.79
N LEU A 77 -6.86 12.57 -11.64
CA LEU A 77 -6.19 12.98 -10.40
C LEU A 77 -4.85 12.27 -10.28
N LYS A 78 -3.90 12.87 -9.58
CA LYS A 78 -2.64 12.22 -9.23
C LYS A 78 -2.85 11.11 -8.21
N ASN A 79 -3.61 11.42 -7.16
CA ASN A 79 -3.99 10.49 -6.09
C ASN A 79 -5.24 11.00 -5.35
N CYS A 80 -5.74 10.24 -4.39
CA CYS A 80 -6.97 10.58 -3.68
C CYS A 80 -6.92 11.89 -2.87
N THR A 81 -5.73 12.44 -2.56
CA THR A 81 -5.64 13.72 -1.83
C THR A 81 -6.10 14.91 -2.66
N GLU A 82 -6.19 14.78 -3.98
CA GLU A 82 -6.74 15.83 -4.86
C GLU A 82 -8.26 15.73 -5.02
N CYS A 83 -8.90 14.70 -4.44
CA CYS A 83 -10.35 14.53 -4.55
C CYS A 83 -11.10 15.42 -3.55
N ASP A 84 -12.13 16.12 -4.02
CA ASP A 84 -13.01 16.93 -3.16
C ASP A 84 -13.83 16.10 -2.18
N LEU A 85 -14.08 14.83 -2.52
CA LEU A 85 -14.82 13.88 -1.67
C LEU A 85 -13.91 13.09 -0.73
N TYR A 86 -12.67 13.54 -0.52
CA TYR A 86 -11.77 12.88 0.43
C TYR A 86 -12.34 12.98 1.86
N ILE A 87 -12.65 11.88 2.56
CA ILE A 87 -12.45 10.46 2.24
C ILE A 87 -13.76 9.84 1.73
N CYS A 88 -13.74 9.23 0.54
CA CYS A 88 -14.92 8.62 -0.08
C CYS A 88 -14.95 7.09 0.09
N GLU A 89 -16.10 6.46 -0.18
CA GLU A 89 -16.28 5.00 0.01
C GLU A 89 -15.24 4.15 -0.71
N LYS A 90 -14.94 4.48 -1.98
CA LYS A 90 -13.92 3.75 -2.76
C LYS A 90 -12.55 3.78 -2.09
N LEU A 91 -12.17 4.90 -1.47
CA LEU A 91 -10.90 4.99 -0.74
C LEU A 91 -10.97 4.22 0.58
N ARG A 92 -12.09 4.29 1.32
CA ARG A 92 -12.26 3.58 2.60
C ARG A 92 -11.98 2.08 2.49
N GLU A 93 -12.33 1.47 1.37
CA GLU A 93 -12.02 0.05 1.09
C GLU A 93 -10.51 -0.30 1.02
N ARG A 94 -9.64 0.70 0.94
CA ARG A 94 -8.18 0.55 0.91
C ARG A 94 -7.49 1.42 1.96
N ILE A 95 -8.21 1.89 2.96
CA ILE A 95 -7.61 2.59 4.10
C ILE A 95 -7.03 1.57 5.08
N VAL A 96 -5.77 1.77 5.44
CA VAL A 96 -5.11 1.09 6.55
C VAL A 96 -4.67 2.14 7.56
N VAL A 97 -5.02 1.89 8.82
CA VAL A 97 -4.63 2.71 9.98
C VAL A 97 -3.83 1.81 10.91
N TYR A 98 -2.57 2.17 11.19
CA TYR A 98 -1.68 1.37 12.04
C TYR A 98 -2.28 1.09 13.42
N GLU A 99 -2.89 2.10 14.05
CA GLU A 99 -3.52 1.97 15.36
C GLU A 99 -4.70 0.98 15.36
N ASP A 100 -5.42 0.81 14.25
CA ASP A 100 -6.49 -0.18 14.14
C ASP A 100 -5.91 -1.60 14.11
N LEU A 101 -4.83 -1.79 13.37
CA LEU A 101 -4.10 -3.06 13.34
C LEU A 101 -3.51 -3.38 14.72
N LYS A 102 -2.79 -2.43 15.34
CA LYS A 102 -2.20 -2.61 16.67
C LYS A 102 -3.24 -3.01 17.72
N ARG A 103 -4.40 -2.35 17.73
CA ARG A 103 -5.51 -2.71 18.62
C ARG A 103 -6.04 -4.12 18.37
N GLY A 104 -6.14 -4.53 17.10
CA GLY A 104 -6.59 -5.87 16.72
C GLY A 104 -5.65 -7.00 17.16
N PHE A 105 -4.33 -6.76 17.15
CA PHE A 105 -3.34 -7.77 17.56
C PHE A 105 -3.12 -7.87 19.07
N GLY A 106 -3.55 -6.89 19.86
CA GLY A 106 -3.45 -6.92 21.32
C GLY A 106 -2.01 -6.96 21.86
N MET A 107 -1.00 -6.74 21.02
CA MET A 107 0.42 -6.73 21.35
C MET A 107 1.19 -5.74 20.48
N ASP A 108 2.40 -5.38 20.91
CA ASP A 108 3.29 -4.56 20.09
C ASP A 108 3.74 -5.32 18.84
N ILE A 109 3.68 -4.62 17.70
CA ILE A 109 4.11 -5.12 16.41
C ILE A 109 5.62 -4.89 16.33
N PRO A 110 6.44 -5.94 16.12
CA PRO A 110 7.88 -5.76 15.98
C PRO A 110 8.24 -4.76 14.87
N ASP A 111 9.27 -3.95 15.08
CA ASP A 111 9.67 -2.89 14.13
C ASP A 111 9.89 -3.43 12.70
N ASP A 112 10.52 -4.59 12.58
CA ASP A 112 10.79 -5.22 11.28
C ASP A 112 9.49 -5.66 10.58
N ASP A 113 8.52 -6.13 11.35
CA ASP A 113 7.21 -6.51 10.84
C ASP A 113 6.43 -5.25 10.40
N TYR A 114 6.46 -4.19 11.20
CA TYR A 114 5.87 -2.90 10.83
C TYR A 114 6.45 -2.39 9.50
N LYS A 115 7.79 -2.31 9.39
CA LYS A 115 8.47 -1.83 8.18
C LYS A 115 8.13 -2.68 6.94
N CYS A 116 8.10 -4.01 7.09
CA CYS A 116 7.90 -4.92 5.96
C CYS A 116 6.44 -5.04 5.53
N PHE A 117 5.52 -5.04 6.50
CA PHE A 117 4.16 -5.54 6.27
C PHE A 117 3.08 -4.49 6.50
N ILE A 118 3.37 -3.37 7.15
CA ILE A 118 2.34 -2.38 7.49
C ILE A 118 2.68 -1.00 6.94
N GLN A 119 3.89 -0.52 7.16
CA GLN A 119 4.39 0.78 6.67
C GLN A 119 4.06 1.03 5.18
N PRO A 120 4.21 0.06 4.26
CA PRO A 120 3.86 0.27 2.85
C PRO A 120 2.37 0.59 2.61
N TYR A 121 1.50 0.20 3.54
CA TYR A 121 0.04 0.23 3.38
C TYR A 121 -0.67 1.23 4.30
N GLU A 122 -0.12 1.61 5.45
CA GLU A 122 -0.72 2.62 6.33
C GLU A 122 -0.81 4.01 5.67
N ASN A 123 -1.91 4.24 4.97
CA ASN A 123 -2.06 5.36 4.07
C ASN A 123 -2.92 6.48 4.64
N LYS A 124 -3.76 6.23 5.65
CA LYS A 124 -4.64 7.28 6.19
C LYS A 124 -3.83 8.49 6.66
N HIS A 125 -2.92 8.26 7.60
CA HIS A 125 -2.06 9.30 8.16
C HIS A 125 -1.19 9.96 7.07
N ARG A 126 -0.60 9.14 6.21
CA ARG A 126 0.23 9.62 5.09
C ARG A 126 -0.55 10.53 4.13
N LEU A 127 -1.78 10.16 3.77
CA LEU A 127 -2.63 10.95 2.90
C LEU A 127 -3.07 12.26 3.57
N ASP A 128 -3.40 12.25 4.86
CA ASP A 128 -3.76 13.46 5.60
C ASP A 128 -2.61 14.47 5.59
N ILE A 129 -1.38 14.01 5.88
CA ILE A 129 -0.19 14.87 5.85
C ILE A 129 0.09 15.34 4.43
N TYR A 130 0.09 14.44 3.45
CA TYR A 130 0.35 14.82 2.06
C TYR A 130 -0.67 15.86 1.55
N ARG A 131 -1.94 15.75 1.97
CA ARG A 131 -2.97 16.74 1.62
C ARG A 131 -2.74 18.09 2.30
N ALA A 132 -2.21 18.10 3.53
CA ALA A 132 -1.96 19.32 4.28
C ALA A 132 -0.66 20.04 3.88
N THR A 133 0.40 19.30 3.57
CA THR A 133 1.76 19.84 3.40
C THR A 133 2.40 19.54 2.05
N GLY A 134 1.88 18.57 1.30
CA GLY A 134 2.54 18.05 0.09
C GLY A 134 3.73 17.12 0.36
N GLU A 135 4.04 16.83 1.62
CA GLU A 135 5.18 15.99 2.00
C GLU A 135 4.77 14.52 2.14
N ILE A 136 5.65 13.62 1.70
CA ILE A 136 5.44 12.18 1.83
C ILE A 136 6.17 11.71 3.08
N THR A 137 5.42 11.30 4.10
CA THR A 137 6.01 10.72 5.30
C THR A 137 6.49 9.29 5.09
N THR A 138 7.51 8.93 5.87
CA THR A 138 7.97 7.55 6.06
C THR A 138 6.88 6.73 6.72
#